data_AF-A0A538QUU5-F1
#
_entry.id   AF-A0A538QUU5-F1
#
_cell.length_a   1.000
_cell.length_b   1.000
_cell.length_c   1.000
_cell.angle_alpha   90.00
_cell.angle_beta   90.00
_cell.angle_gamma   90.00
#
_symmetry.space_group_name_H-M   'P 1'
#
loop_
_entity.id
_entity.type
_entity.pdbx_description
1 polymer ?
#
loop_
_entity_poly.entity_id
_entity_poly.type
_entity_poly.pdbx_seq_one_letter_code
_entity_poly.pdbx_strand_id
1 'polypeptide(L)'
;MPIAKSSGHSRRLPPLLGAMSMGVDSGQPSRVVTAYLDDIEAELAAFDALVAIGSRFAAFHLEQAAEKLIRAVRIHRKLVVTSTHDIVLLVDGHPGDPLKEPRPLPAGDPWRARMREHEWLSKFATAFRYPTSAGRRDQGPIDDELKKAKQKLVEHLTLARKELIDK
;
A
#
# COMPACT_ATOMS: atom_id res chain seq x y z
N MET A 1 8.26 -78.56 6.96
CA MET A 1 9.41 -77.62 6.82
C MET A 1 8.91 -76.33 6.16
N PRO A 2 9.52 -75.16 6.44
CA PRO A 2 8.83 -74.04 7.10
C PRO A 2 8.60 -72.78 6.22
N ILE A 3 7.75 -71.85 6.74
CA ILE A 3 7.90 -70.36 6.86
C ILE A 3 8.20 -69.59 5.53
N ALA A 4 7.46 -68.55 5.11
CA ALA A 4 7.38 -67.27 5.81
C ALA A 4 6.26 -66.35 5.32
N LYS A 5 5.66 -65.64 6.28
CA LYS A 5 4.65 -64.59 6.13
C LYS A 5 5.29 -63.25 5.76
N SER A 6 4.52 -62.49 4.99
CA SER A 6 4.65 -61.06 4.69
C SER A 6 5.10 -60.21 5.89
N SER A 7 6.26 -59.56 5.75
CA SER A 7 6.74 -58.51 6.65
C SER A 7 6.41 -57.13 6.09
N GLY A 8 5.60 -56.36 6.83
CA GLY A 8 5.20 -55.00 6.50
C GLY A 8 6.36 -54.02 6.42
N HIS A 9 6.34 -53.17 5.39
CA HIS A 9 7.20 -52.01 5.28
C HIS A 9 6.65 -50.88 6.17
N SER A 10 7.07 -50.85 7.44
CA SER A 10 6.95 -49.66 8.28
C SER A 10 8.09 -48.71 7.94
N ARG A 11 7.82 -47.71 7.09
CA ARG A 11 8.78 -46.62 6.83
C ARG A 11 8.87 -45.76 8.10
N ARG A 12 10.01 -45.84 8.80
CA ARG A 12 10.36 -44.89 9.86
C ARG A 12 10.51 -43.51 9.25
N LEU A 13 9.73 -42.55 9.74
CA LEU A 13 9.95 -41.12 9.50
C LEU A 13 11.22 -40.68 10.24
N PRO A 14 12.07 -39.83 9.64
CA PRO A 14 13.17 -39.20 10.36
C PRO A 14 12.61 -38.19 11.39
N PRO A 15 13.35 -37.92 12.49
CA PRO A 15 12.93 -36.93 13.47
C PRO A 15 12.91 -35.54 12.81
N LEU A 16 11.76 -34.86 12.90
CA LEU A 16 11.64 -33.45 12.55
C LEU A 16 12.58 -32.65 13.43
N LEU A 17 13.62 -32.09 12.80
CA LEU A 17 14.47 -31.04 13.38
C LEU A 17 13.57 -29.98 14.01
N GLY A 18 13.95 -29.57 15.22
CA GLY A 18 13.20 -28.62 16.04
C GLY A 18 12.77 -27.39 15.26
N ALA A 19 11.53 -26.99 15.50
CA ALA A 19 11.00 -25.71 15.07
C ALA A 19 11.93 -24.60 15.56
N MET A 20 12.72 -24.04 14.63
CA MET A 20 13.40 -22.78 14.86
C MET A 20 12.31 -21.73 15.03
N SER A 21 12.13 -21.29 16.27
CA SER A 21 11.37 -20.10 16.62
C SER A 21 12.03 -18.91 15.91
N MET A 22 11.54 -18.59 14.71
CA MET A 22 11.85 -17.34 14.04
C MET A 22 11.24 -16.23 14.90
N GLY A 23 12.05 -15.64 15.78
CA GLY A 23 11.67 -14.46 16.53
C GLY A 23 11.14 -13.42 15.54
N VAL A 24 9.92 -12.95 15.76
CA VAL A 24 9.33 -11.88 14.97
C VAL A 24 10.23 -10.66 15.15
N ASP A 25 11.02 -10.33 14.12
CA ASP A 25 11.98 -9.24 14.12
C ASP A 25 11.20 -7.93 14.32
N SER A 26 11.35 -7.32 15.49
CA SER A 26 10.69 -6.05 15.86
C SER A 26 11.05 -4.90 14.89
N GLY A 27 12.05 -5.08 14.02
CA GLY A 27 12.43 -4.14 12.97
C GLY A 27 11.70 -4.31 11.63
N GLN A 28 10.96 -5.40 11.39
CA GLN A 28 10.30 -5.64 10.10
C GLN A 28 9.29 -4.54 9.70
N PRO A 29 8.37 -4.09 10.58
CA PRO A 29 7.43 -3.03 10.21
C PRO A 29 8.12 -1.71 9.88
N SER A 30 9.22 -1.37 10.55
CA SER A 30 9.98 -0.15 10.29
C SER A 30 10.65 -0.18 8.92
N ARG A 31 11.32 -1.30 8.56
CA ARG A 31 11.91 -1.45 7.22
C ARG A 31 10.88 -1.36 6.09
N VAL A 32 9.71 -1.98 6.28
CA VAL A 32 8.63 -1.92 5.28
C VAL A 32 8.07 -0.51 5.15
N VAL A 33 7.85 0.20 6.27
CA VAL A 33 7.44 1.62 6.24
C VAL A 33 8.46 2.46 5.48
N THR A 34 9.75 2.33 5.79
CA THR A 34 10.81 3.06 5.07
C THR A 34 10.78 2.79 3.57
N ALA A 35 10.66 1.52 3.15
CA ALA A 35 10.58 1.18 1.72
C ALA A 35 9.39 1.85 1.02
N TYR A 36 8.20 1.89 1.65
CA TYR A 36 7.08 2.64 1.08
C TYR A 36 7.36 4.14 0.98
N LEU A 37 8.02 4.73 1.98
CA LEU A 37 8.37 6.16 1.96
C LEU A 37 9.41 6.48 0.88
N ASP A 38 10.37 5.59 0.63
CA ASP A 38 11.34 5.73 -0.45
C ASP A 38 10.69 5.60 -1.83
N ASP A 39 9.77 4.63 -2.00
CA ASP A 39 9.01 4.48 -3.24
C ASP A 39 8.17 5.73 -3.57
N ILE A 40 7.67 6.46 -2.57
CA ILE A 40 6.94 7.72 -2.81
C ILE A 40 7.83 8.75 -3.50
N GLU A 41 9.12 8.84 -3.17
CA GLU A 41 10.03 9.77 -3.84
C GLU A 41 10.21 9.40 -5.32
N ALA A 42 10.29 8.12 -5.62
CA ALA A 42 10.33 7.63 -7.01
C ALA A 42 9.04 7.99 -7.77
N GLU A 43 7.87 7.85 -7.13
CA GLU A 43 6.58 8.25 -7.73
C GLU A 43 6.51 9.75 -8.00
N LEU A 44 7.00 10.58 -7.05
CA LEU A 44 7.02 12.04 -7.20
C LEU A 44 8.02 12.50 -8.29
N ALA A 45 9.14 11.80 -8.46
CA ALA A 45 10.08 12.06 -9.55
C ALA A 45 9.49 11.65 -10.92
N ALA A 46 8.81 10.50 -10.98
CA ALA A 46 8.10 10.07 -12.19
C ALA A 46 6.98 11.04 -12.57
N PHE A 47 6.24 11.55 -11.58
CA PHE A 47 5.25 12.62 -11.76
C PHE A 47 5.86 13.83 -12.48
N ASP A 48 6.99 14.36 -11.99
CA ASP A 48 7.64 15.53 -12.60
C ASP A 48 8.05 15.29 -14.04
N ALA A 49 8.65 14.14 -14.31
CA ALA A 49 9.06 13.76 -15.66
C ALA A 49 7.87 13.69 -16.62
N LEU A 50 6.71 13.19 -16.16
CA LEU A 50 5.50 13.04 -16.95
C LEU A 50 4.79 14.38 -17.17
N VAL A 51 4.76 15.26 -16.16
CA VAL A 51 4.25 16.63 -16.33
C VAL A 51 5.08 17.39 -17.35
N ALA A 52 6.41 17.25 -17.32
CA ALA A 52 7.30 17.95 -18.25
C ALA A 52 7.04 17.63 -19.74
N ILE A 53 6.49 16.44 -20.03
CA ILE A 53 6.12 16.02 -21.39
C ILE A 53 4.61 16.09 -21.67
N GLY A 54 3.81 16.66 -20.76
CA GLY A 54 2.36 16.78 -20.91
C GLY A 54 1.62 15.43 -20.88
N SER A 55 2.17 14.42 -20.20
CA SER A 55 1.57 13.09 -20.13
C SER A 55 0.45 13.03 -19.10
N ARG A 56 -0.74 12.57 -19.52
CA ARG A 56 -1.89 12.32 -18.63
C ARG A 56 -1.56 11.36 -17.48
N PHE A 57 -0.56 10.50 -17.64
CA PHE A 57 -0.17 9.52 -16.63
C PHE A 57 0.50 10.14 -15.39
N ALA A 58 0.84 11.42 -15.40
CA ALA A 58 1.29 12.11 -14.19
C ALA A 58 0.30 11.92 -13.03
N ALA A 59 -1.01 12.08 -13.28
CA ALA A 59 -2.04 11.91 -12.25
C ALA A 59 -2.04 10.52 -11.60
N PHE A 60 -1.68 9.47 -12.36
CA PHE A 60 -1.56 8.11 -11.83
C PHE A 60 -0.39 7.97 -10.85
N HIS A 61 0.77 8.53 -11.16
CA HIS A 61 1.92 8.49 -10.23
C HIS A 61 1.65 9.28 -8.95
N LEU A 62 0.85 10.35 -9.04
CA LEU A 62 0.43 11.10 -7.86
C LEU A 62 -0.53 10.29 -6.97
N GLU A 63 -1.44 9.55 -7.59
CA GLU A 63 -2.30 8.58 -6.88
C GLU A 63 -1.47 7.48 -6.22
N GLN A 64 -0.49 6.91 -6.92
CA GLN A 64 0.40 5.89 -6.36
C GLN A 64 1.22 6.40 -5.17
N ALA A 65 1.71 7.64 -5.21
CA ALA A 65 2.36 8.29 -4.08
C ALA A 65 1.41 8.39 -2.86
N ALA A 66 0.17 8.84 -3.07
CA ALA A 66 -0.83 8.93 -2.01
C ALA A 66 -1.20 7.55 -1.43
N GLU A 67 -1.38 6.54 -2.29
CA GLU A 67 -1.69 5.17 -1.91
C GLU A 67 -0.58 4.55 -1.04
N LYS A 68 0.68 4.68 -1.48
CA LYS A 68 1.85 4.20 -0.73
C LYS A 68 1.96 4.89 0.63
N LEU A 69 1.62 6.18 0.71
CA LEU A 69 1.65 6.94 1.96
C LEU A 69 0.65 6.42 2.97
N ILE A 70 -0.62 6.24 2.57
CA ILE A 70 -1.62 5.66 3.48
C ILE A 70 -1.28 4.19 3.82
N ARG A 71 -0.69 3.41 2.91
CA ARG A 71 -0.20 2.05 3.22
C ARG A 71 0.88 2.07 4.31
N ALA A 72 1.86 2.97 4.22
CA ALA A 72 2.89 3.15 5.25
C ALA A 72 2.28 3.50 6.61
N VAL A 73 1.34 4.44 6.64
CA VAL A 73 0.59 4.81 7.85
C VAL A 73 -0.13 3.59 8.42
N ARG A 74 -0.87 2.85 7.59
CA ARG A 74 -1.63 1.66 8.02
C ARG A 74 -0.71 0.59 8.61
N ILE A 75 0.43 0.32 7.99
CA ILE A 75 1.44 -0.62 8.51
C ILE A 75 1.94 -0.16 9.87
N HIS A 76 2.29 1.12 10.01
CA HIS A 76 2.71 1.68 11.29
C HIS A 76 1.61 1.55 12.37
N ARG A 77 0.33 1.68 11.99
CA ARG A 77 -0.81 1.46 12.90
C ARG A 77 -1.17 -0.02 13.10
N LYS A 78 -0.37 -0.94 12.57
CA LYS A 78 -0.58 -2.40 12.64
C LYS A 78 -1.91 -2.83 12.01
N LEU A 79 -2.34 -2.12 10.97
CA LEU A 79 -3.51 -2.46 10.16
C LEU A 79 -3.10 -3.28 8.95
N VAL A 80 -4.03 -4.10 8.46
CA VAL A 80 -3.81 -4.93 7.27
C VAL A 80 -3.74 -4.04 6.03
N VAL A 81 -2.79 -4.38 5.17
CA VAL A 81 -2.60 -3.82 3.83
C VAL A 81 -3.45 -4.65 2.87
N THR A 82 -4.41 -4.01 2.19
CA THR A 82 -5.35 -4.69 1.29
C THR A 82 -5.04 -4.40 -0.18
N SER A 83 -5.75 -5.01 -1.12
CA SER A 83 -5.56 -4.79 -2.56
C SER A 83 -6.34 -3.60 -3.12
N THR A 84 -7.08 -2.85 -2.30
CA THR A 84 -7.82 -1.68 -2.79
C THR A 84 -6.87 -0.51 -3.03
N HIS A 85 -7.19 0.29 -4.05
CA HIS A 85 -6.54 1.58 -4.34
C HIS A 85 -7.38 2.78 -3.87
N ASP A 86 -8.56 2.52 -3.31
CA ASP A 86 -9.45 3.56 -2.83
C ASP A 86 -8.91 4.15 -1.52
N ILE A 87 -8.44 5.40 -1.58
CA ILE A 87 -7.88 6.11 -0.43
C ILE A 87 -8.94 6.32 0.65
N VAL A 88 -10.20 6.61 0.28
CA VAL A 88 -11.31 6.75 1.25
C VAL A 88 -11.48 5.44 1.99
N LEU A 89 -11.52 4.32 1.27
CA LEU A 89 -11.68 3.01 1.88
C LEU A 89 -10.47 2.65 2.76
N LEU A 90 -9.25 3.05 2.39
CA LEU A 90 -8.05 2.86 3.22
C LEU A 90 -8.03 3.76 4.47
N VAL A 91 -8.80 4.85 4.51
CA VAL A 91 -8.90 5.74 5.68
C VAL A 91 -10.07 5.37 6.58
N ASP A 92 -11.26 5.23 5.99
CA ASP A 92 -12.54 5.08 6.69
C ASP A 92 -13.03 3.63 6.81
N GLY A 93 -12.41 2.71 6.06
CA GLY A 93 -12.83 1.32 5.99
C GLY A 93 -14.20 1.12 5.36
N HIS A 94 -14.76 -0.09 5.47
CA HIS A 94 -16.08 -0.39 4.92
C HIS A 94 -17.21 0.24 5.75
N PRO A 95 -18.07 1.08 5.14
CA PRO A 95 -19.26 1.58 5.82
C PRO A 95 -20.16 0.40 6.26
N GLY A 96 -20.59 0.42 7.52
CA GLY A 96 -21.51 -0.57 8.07
C GLY A 96 -20.88 -1.89 8.50
N ASP A 97 -19.59 -2.11 8.27
CA ASP A 97 -18.87 -3.31 8.75
C ASP A 97 -17.45 -2.96 9.19
N PRO A 98 -17.25 -2.60 10.48
CA PRO A 98 -15.95 -2.19 11.00
C PRO A 98 -14.96 -3.35 11.19
N LEU A 99 -15.38 -4.60 10.98
CA LEU A 99 -14.52 -5.78 11.09
C LEU A 99 -13.98 -6.21 9.73
N LYS A 100 -14.62 -5.80 8.64
CA LYS A 100 -14.17 -6.08 7.28
C LYS A 100 -12.95 -5.22 6.92
N GLU A 101 -11.92 -5.86 6.39
CA GLU A 101 -10.74 -5.15 5.89
C GLU A 101 -11.00 -4.46 4.53
N PRO A 102 -10.46 -3.26 4.29
CA PRO A 102 -9.63 -2.48 5.22
C PRO A 102 -10.46 -1.92 6.39
N ARG A 103 -9.97 -2.09 7.62
CA ARG A 103 -10.54 -1.42 8.80
C ARG A 103 -10.18 0.07 8.81
N PRO A 104 -11.00 0.93 9.43
CA PRO A 104 -10.68 2.36 9.56
C PRO A 104 -9.37 2.60 10.30
N LEU A 105 -8.71 3.72 9.98
CA LEU A 105 -7.68 4.27 10.87
C LEU A 105 -8.27 4.56 12.26
N PRO A 106 -7.48 4.47 13.35
CA PRO A 106 -7.95 4.76 14.70
C PRO A 106 -8.66 6.12 14.81
N ALA A 107 -9.68 6.20 15.67
CA ALA A 107 -10.38 7.45 15.93
C ALA A 107 -9.38 8.51 16.43
N GLY A 108 -9.47 9.73 15.87
CA GLY A 108 -8.55 10.82 16.18
C GLY A 108 -7.17 10.72 15.55
N ASP A 109 -6.87 9.70 14.73
CA ASP A 109 -5.60 9.66 14.00
C ASP A 109 -5.49 10.85 13.04
N PRO A 110 -4.48 11.73 13.19
CA PRO A 110 -4.35 12.93 12.37
C PRO A 110 -4.16 12.62 10.88
N TRP A 111 -3.71 11.41 10.54
CA TRP A 111 -3.58 10.96 9.15
C TRP A 111 -4.93 10.80 8.43
N ARG A 112 -6.04 10.68 9.17
CA ARG A 112 -7.39 10.70 8.57
C ARG A 112 -7.60 11.99 7.79
N ALA A 113 -7.44 13.14 8.44
CA ALA A 113 -7.63 14.45 7.82
C ALA A 113 -6.63 14.71 6.69
N ARG A 114 -5.35 14.37 6.91
CA ARG A 114 -4.27 14.57 5.92
C ARG A 114 -4.53 13.78 4.63
N MET A 115 -5.00 12.54 4.74
CA MET A 115 -5.31 11.73 3.57
C MET A 115 -6.62 12.10 2.89
N ARG A 116 -7.56 12.77 3.60
CA ARG A 116 -8.79 13.29 2.96
C ARG A 116 -8.50 14.23 1.81
N GLU A 117 -7.43 15.03 1.92
CA GLU A 117 -6.98 15.96 0.86
C GLU A 117 -6.64 15.26 -0.46
N HIS A 118 -6.37 13.95 -0.41
CA HIS A 118 -5.91 13.13 -1.53
C HIS A 118 -6.97 12.16 -2.05
N GLU A 119 -8.16 12.06 -1.42
CA GLU A 119 -9.20 11.08 -1.76
C GLU A 119 -9.59 11.09 -3.24
N TRP A 120 -9.66 12.28 -3.83
CA TRP A 120 -10.02 12.49 -5.23
C TRP A 120 -9.02 11.88 -6.22
N LEU A 121 -7.79 11.58 -5.80
CA LEU A 121 -6.78 10.90 -6.62
C LEU A 121 -7.14 9.45 -6.91
N SER A 122 -7.96 8.80 -6.06
CA SER A 122 -8.31 7.36 -6.18
C SER A 122 -8.86 6.98 -7.57
N LYS A 123 -9.51 7.93 -8.26
CA LYS A 123 -10.04 7.71 -9.62
C LYS A 123 -8.95 7.43 -10.67
N PHE A 124 -7.69 7.81 -10.41
CA PHE A 124 -6.58 7.63 -11.32
C PHE A 124 -5.92 6.25 -11.25
N ALA A 125 -6.21 5.48 -10.19
CA ALA A 125 -5.61 4.17 -9.95
C ALA A 125 -6.00 3.12 -11.00
N THR A 126 -7.22 3.18 -11.54
CA THR A 126 -7.80 2.10 -12.36
C THR A 126 -8.32 2.60 -13.69
N ALA A 127 -9.61 2.95 -13.76
CA ALA A 127 -10.34 3.25 -15.00
C ALA A 127 -9.65 4.34 -15.83
N PHE A 128 -9.03 5.33 -15.18
CA PHE A 128 -8.28 6.38 -15.85
C PHE A 128 -7.20 5.86 -16.81
N ARG A 129 -6.54 4.74 -16.49
CA ARG A 129 -5.42 4.21 -17.29
C ARG A 129 -5.89 3.62 -18.63
N TYR A 130 -7.09 3.09 -18.67
CA TYR A 130 -7.60 2.34 -19.81
C TYR A 130 -8.54 3.20 -20.66
N PRO A 131 -8.50 3.06 -22.01
CA PRO A 131 -9.56 3.62 -22.84
C PRO A 131 -10.92 3.03 -22.46
N THR A 132 -11.99 3.80 -22.69
CA THR A 132 -13.34 3.24 -22.62
C THR A 132 -13.54 2.19 -23.73
N SER A 133 -14.63 1.42 -23.65
CA SER A 133 -15.03 0.50 -24.73
C SER A 133 -15.21 1.19 -26.08
N ALA A 134 -15.50 2.50 -26.09
CA ALA A 134 -15.59 3.34 -27.28
C ALA A 134 -14.26 4.01 -27.68
N GLY A 135 -13.13 3.64 -27.04
CA GLY A 135 -11.81 4.17 -27.34
C GLY A 135 -11.52 5.58 -26.80
N ARG A 136 -12.45 6.18 -26.04
CA ARG A 136 -12.25 7.50 -25.42
C ARG A 136 -11.25 7.40 -24.27
N ARG A 137 -10.45 8.46 -24.08
CA ARG A 137 -9.48 8.56 -22.99
C ARG A 137 -9.75 9.81 -22.18
N ASP A 138 -9.78 9.65 -20.86
CA ASP A 138 -9.75 10.79 -19.93
C ASP A 138 -8.38 11.47 -20.03
N GLN A 139 -8.39 12.78 -20.23
CA GLN A 139 -7.18 13.59 -20.34
C GLN A 139 -6.57 13.93 -18.98
N GLY A 140 -7.31 13.68 -17.90
CA GLY A 140 -6.87 13.99 -16.55
C GLY A 140 -7.16 15.44 -16.16
N PRO A 141 -6.86 15.79 -14.90
CA PRO A 141 -7.08 17.12 -14.35
C PRO A 141 -6.04 18.12 -14.87
N ILE A 142 -6.25 19.40 -14.55
CA ILE A 142 -5.36 20.49 -14.94
C ILE A 142 -4.07 20.42 -14.11
N ASP A 143 -2.93 20.70 -14.74
CA ASP A 143 -1.59 20.66 -14.15
C ASP A 143 -1.47 21.36 -12.79
N ASP A 144 -2.17 22.48 -12.60
CA ASP A 144 -2.09 23.27 -11.36
C ASP A 144 -2.69 22.55 -10.16
N GLU A 145 -3.76 21.77 -10.34
CA GLU A 145 -4.36 20.97 -9.27
C GLU A 145 -3.43 19.82 -8.88
N LEU A 146 -2.82 19.17 -9.88
CA LEU A 146 -1.84 18.11 -9.66
C LEU A 146 -0.59 18.63 -8.93
N LYS A 147 -0.07 19.80 -9.33
CA LYS A 147 1.08 20.43 -8.66
C LYS A 147 0.77 20.79 -7.21
N LYS A 148 -0.43 21.29 -6.91
CA LYS A 148 -0.87 21.56 -5.52
C LYS A 148 -0.95 20.28 -4.69
N ALA A 149 -1.54 19.22 -5.24
CA ALA A 149 -1.61 17.94 -4.54
C ALA A 149 -0.22 17.31 -4.35
N LYS A 150 0.69 17.44 -5.32
CA LYS A 150 2.09 17.05 -5.17
C LYS A 150 2.77 17.77 -4.02
N GLN A 151 2.61 19.10 -3.92
CA GLN A 151 3.18 19.87 -2.81
C GLN A 151 2.67 19.36 -1.46
N LYS A 152 1.37 19.05 -1.36
CA LYS A 152 0.78 18.44 -0.15
C LYS A 152 1.32 17.04 0.15
N LEU A 153 1.54 16.21 -0.86
CA LEU A 153 2.18 14.90 -0.67
C LEU A 153 3.64 15.01 -0.21
N VAL A 154 4.40 16.00 -0.68
CA VAL A 154 5.76 16.28 -0.20
C VAL A 154 5.76 16.72 1.27
N GLU A 155 4.84 17.61 1.65
CA GLU A 155 4.64 18.03 3.05
C GLU A 155 4.32 16.81 3.94
N HIS A 156 3.39 15.98 3.50
CA HIS A 156 3.00 14.77 4.24
C HIS A 156 4.12 13.72 4.25
N LEU A 157 4.86 13.51 3.17
CA LEU A 157 6.01 12.59 3.16
C LEU A 157 7.07 13.02 4.18
N THR A 158 7.40 14.31 4.21
CA THR A 158 8.36 14.86 5.19
C THR A 158 7.90 14.57 6.61
N LEU A 159 6.61 14.79 6.88
CA LEU A 159 6.02 14.51 8.18
C LEU A 159 6.00 13.01 8.49
N ALA A 160 5.69 12.16 7.51
CA ALA A 160 5.70 10.70 7.67
C ALA A 160 7.08 10.17 8.00
N ARG A 161 8.14 10.68 7.35
CA ARG A 161 9.52 10.29 7.70
C ARG A 161 9.82 10.61 9.17
N LYS A 162 9.46 11.81 9.62
CA LYS A 162 9.64 12.22 11.03
C LYS A 162 8.76 11.44 12.01
N GLU A 163 7.48 11.19 11.69
CA GLU A 163 6.53 10.57 12.63
C GLU A 163 6.59 9.04 12.64
N LEU A 164 6.94 8.41 11.52
CA LEU A 164 6.81 6.95 11.33
C LEU A 164 8.15 6.21 11.37
N ILE A 165 9.27 6.90 11.16
CA ILE A 165 10.63 6.32 11.22
C ILE A 165 11.34 6.79 12.48
N ASP A 166 11.43 8.11 12.68
CA ASP A 166 12.18 8.68 13.79
C ASP A 166 11.36 8.55 15.09
N LYS A 167 11.92 7.83 16.08
CA LYS A 167 11.35 7.71 17.43
C LYS A 167 12.08 8.61 18.40
#